data_AF-A0A7U3RXH0-F1
#
_entry.id   AF-A0A7U3RXH0-F1
#
_cell.length_a   1.000
_cell.length_b   1.000
_cell.length_c   1.000
_cell.angle_alpha   90.00
_cell.angle_beta   90.00
_cell.angle_gamma   90.00
#
_symmetry.space_group_name_H-M   'P 1'
#
loop_
_entity.id
_entity.type
_entity.pdbx_description
1 polymer ?
#
loop_
_entity_poly.entity_id
_entity_poly.type
_entity_poly.pdbx_seq_one_letter_code
_entity_poly.pdbx_strand_id
1 'polypeptide(L)'
;MDNNELKFLLKLLGCINYRASLSGSAFKGSKRICQTLGDRELVDYSREIASVKILPPGQALLKLDLTQVPIPPKELKVLQKIAQTSGKIAPSKITSLKAAERDTVIKALNERGLIAIELKIKTTKSQVWLTERGIEFLRDEYTPTGTANISLDLLNNYLRFLRKHLRGNVAVAEITTAKTTLNFSDEDILQIIQQLDKELGTRNYLPIFHLRQKLQPPLSRDELDQALYRLQKTDKIELSSLLDPTPYTIELNAGIPQNVGGPLFFIIVNDQ
;
A
#
# COMPACT_ATOMS: atom_id res chain seq x y z
N MET A 1 -6.42 5.27 14.93
CA MET A 1 -5.25 5.97 14.39
C MET A 1 -5.53 7.45 14.48
N ASP A 2 -4.60 8.25 15.00
CA ASP A 2 -4.83 9.69 15.16
C ASP A 2 -4.57 10.47 13.85
N ASN A 3 -4.97 11.75 13.82
CA ASN A 3 -4.84 12.60 12.63
C ASN A 3 -3.37 12.88 12.26
N ASN A 4 -2.44 12.90 13.21
CA ASN A 4 -1.03 13.15 12.97
C ASN A 4 -0.31 11.89 12.44
N GLU A 5 -0.65 10.72 12.97
CA GLU A 5 -0.27 9.40 12.48
C GLU A 5 -0.73 9.20 11.04
N LEU A 6 -2.00 9.51 10.75
CA LEU A 6 -2.52 9.45 9.37
C LEU A 6 -1.74 10.38 8.46
N LYS A 7 -1.59 11.66 8.82
CA LYS A 7 -0.80 12.61 8.02
C LYS A 7 0.63 12.14 7.80
N PHE A 8 1.24 11.50 8.79
CA PHE A 8 2.59 10.93 8.68
C PHE A 8 2.62 9.83 7.61
N LEU A 9 1.72 8.84 7.68
CA LEU A 9 1.63 7.75 6.71
C LEU A 9 1.32 8.29 5.30
N LEU A 10 0.37 9.22 5.16
CA LEU A 10 0.01 9.81 3.87
C LEU A 10 1.15 10.62 3.24
N LYS A 11 1.97 11.30 4.04
CA LYS A 11 3.20 11.95 3.56
C LYS A 11 4.21 10.91 3.07
N LEU A 12 4.36 9.80 3.81
CA LEU A 12 5.29 8.73 3.47
C LEU A 12 4.90 8.01 2.16
N LEU A 13 3.59 7.86 1.90
CA LEU A 13 3.04 7.38 0.62
C LEU A 13 3.40 8.29 -0.58
N GLY A 14 3.67 9.56 -0.31
CA GLY A 14 4.15 10.52 -1.31
C GLY A 14 5.61 10.29 -1.73
N CYS A 15 6.40 9.61 -0.90
CA CYS A 15 7.83 9.41 -1.11
C CYS A 15 8.13 8.21 -2.02
N ILE A 16 9.27 8.29 -2.73
CA ILE A 16 9.77 7.21 -3.56
C ILE A 16 9.98 5.95 -2.70
N ASN A 17 9.43 4.82 -3.15
CA ASN A 17 9.46 3.54 -2.43
C ASN A 17 8.95 3.63 -0.98
N TYR A 18 8.07 4.59 -0.70
CA TYR A 18 7.52 4.84 0.62
C TYR A 18 8.59 5.05 1.69
N ARG A 19 9.75 5.59 1.30
CA ARG A 19 10.93 5.75 2.16
C ARG A 19 11.37 7.20 2.17
N ALA A 20 11.69 7.71 3.36
CA ALA A 20 12.09 9.09 3.55
C ALA A 20 13.13 9.26 4.65
N SER A 21 13.78 10.42 4.67
CA SER A 21 14.64 10.85 5.77
C SER A 21 13.78 11.34 6.94
N LEU A 22 13.96 10.77 8.13
CA LEU A 22 13.28 11.21 9.35
C LEU A 22 13.75 12.60 9.82
N SER A 23 14.96 13.00 9.45
CA SER A 23 15.49 14.34 9.70
C SER A 23 15.11 15.35 8.61
N GLY A 24 14.42 14.91 7.55
CA GLY A 24 13.92 15.79 6.50
C GLY A 24 12.80 16.71 6.99
N SER A 25 12.58 17.82 6.28
CA SER A 25 11.56 18.83 6.63
C SER A 25 10.16 18.24 6.80
N ALA A 26 9.79 17.25 5.98
CA ALA A 26 8.48 16.61 6.00
C ALA A 26 8.17 15.82 7.29
N PHE A 27 9.20 15.29 7.96
CA PHE A 27 9.09 14.39 9.11
C PHE A 27 9.81 14.90 10.38
N LYS A 28 10.33 16.14 10.33
CA LYS A 28 11.01 16.77 11.45
C LYS A 28 10.10 16.79 12.68
N GLY A 29 10.64 16.41 13.83
CA GLY A 29 9.89 16.34 15.10
C GLY A 29 8.95 15.13 15.24
N SER A 30 8.84 14.25 14.24
CA SER A 30 7.87 13.14 14.24
C SER A 30 8.42 11.84 14.82
N LYS A 31 9.46 11.89 15.68
CA LYS A 31 10.10 10.68 16.23
C LYS A 31 9.13 9.82 17.04
N ARG A 32 8.30 10.44 17.88
CA ARG A 32 7.31 9.73 18.70
C ARG A 32 6.28 9.03 17.83
N ILE A 33 5.75 9.73 16.83
CA ILE A 33 4.80 9.16 15.85
C ILE A 33 5.44 7.97 15.12
N CYS A 34 6.69 8.11 14.69
CA CYS A 34 7.44 7.03 14.03
C CYS A 34 7.62 5.81 14.94
N GLN A 35 7.91 6.01 16.23
CA GLN A 35 7.98 4.92 17.21
C GLN A 35 6.62 4.25 17.40
N THR A 36 5.56 5.01 17.66
CA THR A 36 4.22 4.48 17.87
C THR A 36 3.70 3.70 16.65
N LEU A 37 3.94 4.20 15.44
CA LEU A 37 3.61 3.47 14.22
C LEU A 37 4.50 2.23 14.02
N GLY A 38 5.75 2.28 14.46
CA GLY A 38 6.67 1.14 14.43
C GLY A 38 6.33 0.04 15.44
N ASP A 39 5.84 0.41 16.63
CA ASP A 39 5.34 -0.54 17.64
C ASP A 39 4.10 -1.30 17.12
N ARG A 40 3.36 -0.69 16.18
CA ARG A 40 2.23 -1.30 15.45
C ARG A 40 2.64 -1.96 14.14
N GLU A 41 3.95 -2.04 13.87
CA GLU A 41 4.54 -2.63 12.67
C GLU A 41 4.09 -1.97 11.36
N LEU A 42 3.58 -0.73 11.39
CA LEU A 42 3.10 -0.03 10.19
C LEU A 42 4.24 0.67 9.43
N VAL A 43 5.29 1.05 10.15
CA VAL A 43 6.50 1.65 9.58
C VAL A 43 7.71 1.01 10.22
N ASP A 44 8.82 1.03 9.51
CA ASP A 44 10.11 0.65 10.07
C ASP A 44 11.14 1.76 9.81
N TYR A 45 12.22 1.75 10.56
CA TYR A 45 13.19 2.83 10.56
C TYR A 45 14.62 2.38 10.84
N SER A 46 15.56 3.19 10.38
CA SER A 46 16.98 2.94 10.62
C SER A 46 17.29 3.06 12.11
N ARG A 47 17.89 2.00 12.67
CA ARG A 47 18.32 1.94 14.08
C ARG A 47 19.83 2.07 14.21
N GLU A 48 20.28 2.59 15.35
CA GLU A 48 21.66 2.56 15.81
C GLU A 48 21.72 1.98 17.22
N ILE A 49 22.89 1.48 17.59
CA ILE A 49 23.13 0.92 18.92
C ILE A 49 23.22 2.10 19.91
N ALA A 50 22.22 2.19 20.79
CA ALA A 50 22.13 3.22 21.83
C ALA A 50 23.08 2.92 22.98
N SER A 51 22.99 1.70 23.50
CA SER A 51 23.78 1.24 24.63
C SER A 51 24.03 -0.25 24.54
N VAL A 52 25.09 -0.71 25.19
CA VAL A 52 25.42 -2.12 25.33
C VAL A 52 25.66 -2.43 26.81
N LYS A 53 25.28 -3.64 27.22
CA LYS A 53 25.47 -4.12 28.58
C LYS A 53 25.98 -5.56 28.53
N ILE A 54 26.94 -5.90 29.37
CA ILE A 54 27.39 -7.28 29.50
C ILE A 54 26.30 -8.15 30.14
N LEU A 55 26.11 -9.36 29.62
CA LEU A 55 25.21 -10.36 30.19
C LEU A 55 26.00 -11.34 31.07
N PRO A 56 25.33 -12.09 31.96
CA PRO A 56 26.00 -13.09 32.81
C PRO A 56 26.92 -14.07 32.05
N PRO A 57 26.55 -14.59 30.85
CA PRO A 57 27.45 -15.43 30.07
C PRO A 57 28.74 -14.73 29.65
N GLY A 58 28.65 -13.46 29.22
CA GLY A 58 29.83 -12.65 28.89
C GLY A 58 30.73 -12.42 30.11
N GLN A 59 30.12 -12.19 31.28
CA GLN A 59 30.87 -12.00 32.52
C GLN A 59 31.58 -13.29 32.96
N ALA A 60 30.91 -14.44 32.84
CA ALA A 60 31.47 -15.74 33.16
C ALA A 60 32.63 -16.10 32.23
N LEU A 61 32.49 -15.80 30.94
CA LEU A 61 33.53 -16.03 29.95
C LEU A 61 34.82 -15.28 30.29
N LEU A 62 34.71 -14.03 30.76
CA LEU A 62 35.87 -13.24 31.19
C LEU A 62 36.59 -13.78 32.44
N LYS A 63 35.99 -14.73 33.16
CA LYS A 63 36.59 -15.40 34.33
C LYS A 63 37.26 -16.74 33.97
N LEU A 64 37.02 -17.27 32.78
CA LEU A 64 37.66 -18.50 32.29
C LEU A 64 39.07 -18.22 31.80
N ASP A 65 39.88 -19.27 31.66
CA ASP A 65 41.16 -19.17 30.97
C ASP A 65 40.91 -18.85 29.49
N LEU A 66 41.18 -17.61 29.12
CA LEU A 66 40.90 -17.03 27.81
C LEU A 66 41.74 -17.66 26.69
N THR A 67 42.75 -18.47 27.03
CA THR A 67 43.57 -19.23 26.07
C THR A 67 42.82 -20.43 25.46
N GLN A 68 41.77 -20.92 26.12
CA GLN A 68 40.99 -22.08 25.67
C GLN A 68 39.65 -21.72 25.00
N VAL A 69 39.28 -20.45 25.01
CA VAL A 69 38.00 -19.98 24.46
C VAL A 69 38.21 -19.45 23.04
N PRO A 70 37.47 -19.94 22.02
CA PRO A 70 37.60 -19.47 20.64
C PRO A 70 36.92 -18.11 20.47
N ILE A 71 37.50 -17.05 21.06
CA ILE A 71 37.09 -15.67 20.86
C ILE A 71 38.23 -14.88 20.21
N PRO A 72 37.96 -14.16 19.11
CA PRO A 72 38.94 -13.28 18.49
C PRO A 72 39.45 -12.21 19.47
N PRO A 73 40.75 -11.87 19.47
CA PRO A 73 41.32 -10.89 20.40
C PRO A 73 40.64 -9.51 20.36
N LYS A 74 40.13 -9.11 19.18
CA LYS A 74 39.38 -7.85 19.01
C LYS A 74 38.04 -7.87 19.74
N GLU A 75 37.32 -8.99 19.70
CA GLU A 75 36.05 -9.15 20.40
C GLU A 75 36.25 -9.20 21.91
N LEU A 76 37.30 -9.89 22.37
CA LEU A 76 37.68 -9.98 23.77
C LEU A 76 37.97 -8.60 24.38
N LYS A 77 38.72 -7.74 23.66
CA LYS A 77 38.98 -6.35 24.08
C LYS A 77 37.69 -5.54 24.24
N VAL A 78 36.73 -5.71 23.32
CA VAL A 78 35.42 -5.04 23.41
C VAL A 78 34.63 -5.56 24.62
N LEU A 79 34.58 -6.88 24.80
CA LEU A 79 33.87 -7.51 25.91
C LEU A 79 34.44 -7.08 27.27
N GLN A 80 35.76 -7.06 27.42
CA GLN A 80 36.45 -6.53 28.60
C GLN A 80 36.10 -5.06 28.87
N LYS A 81 36.08 -4.23 27.83
CA LYS A 81 35.75 -2.80 27.98
C LYS A 81 34.31 -2.59 28.47
N ILE A 82 33.38 -3.40 28.00
CA ILE A 82 31.99 -3.37 28.47
C ILE A 82 31.93 -3.83 29.93
N ALA A 83 32.64 -4.90 30.29
CA ALA A 83 32.67 -5.45 31.65
C ALA A 83 33.25 -4.50 32.71
N GLN A 84 34.15 -3.59 32.30
CA GLN A 84 34.72 -2.56 33.18
C GLN A 84 33.70 -1.51 33.64
N THR A 85 32.55 -1.41 32.97
CA THR A 85 31.51 -0.43 33.31
C THR A 85 30.38 -1.12 34.06
N SER A 86 30.05 -0.63 35.26
CA SER A 86 28.91 -1.07 36.05
C SER A 86 27.60 -0.55 35.46
N GLY A 87 27.24 -0.99 34.25
CA GLY A 87 25.98 -0.60 33.62
C GLY A 87 26.00 -0.60 32.09
N LYS A 88 25.10 0.19 31.52
CA LYS A 88 24.99 0.42 30.08
C LYS A 88 26.12 1.37 29.63
N ILE A 89 26.86 0.99 28.60
CA ILE A 89 27.90 1.83 27.98
C ILE A 89 27.49 2.18 26.54
N ALA A 90 27.72 3.42 26.12
CA ALA A 90 27.50 3.83 24.73
C ALA A 90 28.63 3.29 23.82
N PRO A 91 28.34 2.79 22.61
CA PRO A 91 29.37 2.28 21.70
C PRO A 91 30.52 3.28 21.45
N SER A 92 30.23 4.58 21.41
CA SER A 92 31.23 5.64 21.22
C SER A 92 32.34 5.66 22.29
N LYS A 93 32.09 5.12 23.50
CA LYS A 93 33.07 5.00 24.57
C LYS A 93 34.00 3.79 24.43
N ILE A 94 33.68 2.88 23.50
CA ILE A 94 34.54 1.76 23.12
C ILE A 94 35.41 2.27 21.96
N THR A 95 36.54 2.87 22.28
CA THR A 95 37.44 3.56 21.32
C THR A 95 38.48 2.63 20.69
N SER A 96 38.49 1.35 21.06
CA SER A 96 39.48 0.37 20.60
C SER A 96 39.37 -0.01 19.12
N LEU A 97 38.27 0.35 18.45
CA LEU A 97 37.95 -0.01 17.07
C LEU A 97 37.31 1.17 16.32
N LYS A 98 37.45 1.18 14.99
CA LYS A 98 36.71 2.10 14.11
C LYS A 98 35.21 1.83 14.22
N ALA A 99 34.37 2.84 13.99
CA ALA A 99 32.92 2.76 14.25
C ALA A 99 32.23 1.56 13.56
N ALA A 100 32.50 1.32 12.27
CA ALA A 100 31.90 0.21 11.54
C ALA A 100 32.36 -1.17 12.09
N GLU A 101 33.66 -1.36 12.30
CA GLU A 101 34.21 -2.59 12.87
C GLU A 101 33.69 -2.86 14.28
N ARG A 102 33.59 -1.80 15.09
CA ARG A 102 33.03 -1.88 16.44
C ARG A 102 31.58 -2.38 16.42
N ASP A 103 30.75 -1.81 15.56
CA ASP A 103 29.33 -2.18 15.50
C ASP A 103 29.16 -3.63 15.02
N THR A 104 30.02 -4.10 14.11
CA THR A 104 30.07 -5.52 13.69
C THR A 104 30.44 -6.44 14.86
N VAL A 105 31.47 -6.08 15.63
CA VAL A 105 31.88 -6.87 16.81
C VAL A 105 30.79 -6.89 17.87
N ILE A 106 30.16 -5.75 18.16
CA ILE A 106 29.06 -5.67 19.12
C ILE A 106 27.89 -6.57 18.68
N LYS A 107 27.54 -6.57 17.39
CA LYS A 107 26.48 -7.46 16.88
C LYS A 107 26.84 -8.93 17.05
N ALA A 108 28.06 -9.33 16.70
CA ALA A 108 28.52 -10.71 16.88
C ALA A 108 28.48 -11.16 18.35
N LEU A 109 28.88 -10.29 19.28
CA LEU A 109 28.81 -10.57 20.72
C LEU A 109 27.36 -10.69 21.23
N ASN A 110 26.45 -9.89 20.68
CA ASN A 110 25.02 -9.95 21.01
C ASN A 110 24.36 -11.22 20.46
N GLU A 111 24.69 -11.62 19.23
CA GLU A 111 24.23 -12.87 18.61
C GLU A 111 24.67 -14.10 19.41
N ARG A 112 25.86 -14.06 20.02
CA ARG A 112 26.35 -15.10 20.94
C ARG A 112 25.77 -15.02 22.36
N GLY A 113 24.88 -14.07 22.64
CA GLY A 113 24.26 -13.90 23.96
C GLY A 113 25.21 -13.42 25.05
N LEU A 114 26.38 -12.88 24.69
CA LEU A 114 27.38 -12.41 25.66
C LEU A 114 27.08 -11.00 26.18
N ILE A 115 26.38 -10.21 25.37
CA ILE A 115 25.96 -8.85 25.68
C ILE A 115 24.52 -8.63 25.24
N ALA A 116 23.87 -7.62 25.82
CA ALA A 116 22.59 -7.09 25.36
C ALA A 116 22.81 -5.73 24.71
N ILE A 117 22.14 -5.51 23.59
CA ILE A 117 22.12 -4.22 22.89
C ILE A 117 20.77 -3.54 23.05
N GLU A 118 20.79 -2.24 23.26
CA GLU A 118 19.61 -1.38 23.18
C GLU A 118 19.69 -0.60 21.87
N LEU A 119 18.65 -0.70 21.05
CA LEU A 119 18.56 0.02 19.77
C LEU A 119 17.73 1.29 19.95
N LYS A 120 18.13 2.35 19.24
CA LYS A 120 17.34 3.58 19.11
C LYS A 120 17.26 4.02 17.66
N ILE A 121 16.34 4.95 17.36
CA ILE A 121 16.31 5.61 16.05
C ILE A 121 17.65 6.29 15.78
N LYS A 122 18.22 6.02 14.61
CA LYS A 122 19.47 6.61 14.17
C LYS A 122 19.43 8.15 14.29
N THR A 123 20.52 8.76 14.73
CA THR A 123 20.58 10.22 14.88
C THR A 123 20.98 10.92 13.57
N THR A 124 21.82 10.26 12.78
CA THR A 124 22.36 10.78 11.51
C THR A 124 21.87 9.95 10.33
N LYS A 125 21.48 10.62 9.22
CA LYS A 125 20.95 9.95 8.01
C LYS A 125 19.85 8.93 8.34
N SER A 126 18.97 9.28 9.28
CA SER A 126 17.91 8.40 9.71
C SER A 126 16.82 8.32 8.66
N GLN A 127 16.33 7.11 8.44
CA GLN A 127 15.31 6.83 7.45
C GLN A 127 14.12 6.12 8.10
N VAL A 128 12.94 6.35 7.52
CA VAL A 128 11.69 5.64 7.80
C VAL A 128 11.11 5.14 6.49
N TRP A 129 10.47 3.99 6.53
CA TRP A 129 9.75 3.42 5.39
C TRP A 129 8.49 2.67 5.84
N LEU A 130 7.53 2.50 4.94
CA LEU A 130 6.42 1.58 5.17
C LEU A 130 6.92 0.14 5.18
N THR A 131 6.41 -0.65 6.14
CA THR A 131 6.55 -2.10 6.15
C THR A 131 5.54 -2.75 5.22
N GLU A 132 5.69 -4.03 4.96
CA GLU A 132 4.68 -4.84 4.27
C GLU A 132 3.36 -4.84 5.03
N ARG A 133 3.40 -5.08 6.35
CA ARG A 133 2.23 -4.97 7.24
C ARG A 133 1.56 -3.61 7.18
N GLY A 134 2.34 -2.53 7.09
CA GLY A 134 1.81 -1.17 6.94
C GLY A 134 1.12 -0.92 5.61
N ILE A 135 1.63 -1.53 4.53
CA ILE A 135 0.98 -1.52 3.21
C ILE A 135 -0.35 -2.28 3.28
N GLU A 136 -0.35 -3.50 3.81
CA GLU A 136 -1.57 -4.30 3.98
C GLU A 136 -2.62 -3.57 4.81
N PHE A 137 -2.22 -3.05 5.98
CA PHE A 137 -3.10 -2.30 6.85
C PHE A 137 -3.74 -1.11 6.12
N LEU A 138 -2.96 -0.32 5.38
CA LEU A 138 -3.47 0.84 4.64
C LEU A 138 -4.36 0.48 3.44
N ARG A 139 -4.18 -0.71 2.86
CA ARG A 139 -4.92 -1.19 1.69
C ARG A 139 -6.22 -1.89 2.09
N ASP A 140 -6.14 -2.78 3.07
CA ASP A 140 -7.17 -3.78 3.33
C ASP A 140 -7.96 -3.51 4.62
N GLU A 141 -7.33 -2.90 5.64
CA GLU A 141 -7.93 -2.76 6.97
C GLU A 141 -8.31 -1.32 7.33
N TYR A 142 -7.60 -0.34 6.77
CA TYR A 142 -7.73 1.05 7.17
C TYR A 142 -9.04 1.65 6.66
N THR A 143 -9.98 1.86 7.58
CA THR A 143 -11.24 2.57 7.32
C THR A 143 -11.18 3.97 7.94
N PRO A 144 -11.12 5.04 7.13
CA PRO A 144 -11.12 6.40 7.66
C PRO A 144 -12.46 6.70 8.33
N THR A 145 -12.42 7.16 9.58
CA THR A 145 -13.60 7.56 10.36
C THR A 145 -13.33 8.89 11.05
N GLY A 146 -14.39 9.65 11.36
CA GLY A 146 -14.30 10.95 12.03
C GLY A 146 -13.96 12.13 11.10
N THR A 147 -13.60 13.26 11.71
CA THR A 147 -13.28 14.51 11.00
C THR A 147 -11.78 14.78 11.01
N ALA A 148 -11.15 14.74 9.84
CA ALA A 148 -9.73 15.04 9.66
C ALA A 148 -9.53 16.13 8.62
N ASN A 149 -8.69 17.13 8.93
CA ASN A 149 -8.27 18.14 7.96
C ASN A 149 -7.02 17.66 7.23
N ILE A 150 -7.20 17.01 6.07
CA ILE A 150 -6.15 16.54 5.17
C ILE A 150 -6.10 17.39 3.90
N SER A 151 -4.91 17.68 3.38
CA SER A 151 -4.79 18.37 2.08
C SER A 151 -5.07 17.42 0.92
N LEU A 152 -5.42 17.98 -0.24
CA LEU A 152 -5.63 17.21 -1.47
C LEU A 152 -4.37 16.45 -1.89
N ASP A 153 -3.17 16.96 -1.60
CA ASP A 153 -1.91 16.24 -1.87
C ASP A 153 -1.80 14.94 -1.07
N LEU A 154 -2.21 14.96 0.20
CA LEU A 154 -2.18 13.76 1.06
C LEU A 154 -3.23 12.75 0.61
N LEU A 155 -4.42 13.22 0.23
CA LEU A 155 -5.44 12.37 -0.36
C LEU A 155 -4.96 11.76 -1.69
N ASN A 156 -4.34 12.56 -2.55
CA ASN A 156 -3.80 12.10 -3.82
C ASN A 156 -2.72 11.01 -3.62
N ASN A 157 -1.85 11.16 -2.61
CA ASN A 157 -0.88 10.12 -2.26
C ASN A 157 -1.56 8.79 -1.90
N TYR A 158 -2.65 8.84 -1.13
CA TYR A 158 -3.43 7.66 -0.79
C TYR A 158 -4.11 7.03 -2.00
N LEU A 159 -4.77 7.82 -2.84
CA LEU A 159 -5.42 7.34 -4.05
C LEU A 159 -4.42 6.69 -5.02
N ARG A 160 -3.23 7.29 -5.19
CA ARG A 160 -2.15 6.70 -6.01
C ARG A 160 -1.66 5.39 -5.43
N PHE A 161 -1.51 5.32 -4.11
CA PHE A 161 -1.16 4.09 -3.41
C PHE A 161 -2.21 2.99 -3.65
N LEU A 162 -3.49 3.27 -3.43
CA LEU A 162 -4.58 2.32 -3.65
C LEU A 162 -4.62 1.86 -5.11
N ARG A 163 -4.56 2.78 -6.07
CA ARG A 163 -4.51 2.42 -7.50
C ARG A 163 -3.33 1.50 -7.82
N LYS A 164 -2.15 1.71 -7.24
CA LYS A 164 -0.99 0.85 -7.47
C LYS A 164 -1.19 -0.56 -6.90
N HIS A 165 -1.68 -0.66 -5.67
CA HIS A 165 -1.75 -1.94 -4.95
C HIS A 165 -3.04 -2.74 -5.21
N LEU A 166 -4.11 -2.08 -5.63
CA LEU A 166 -5.35 -2.75 -6.08
C LEU A 166 -5.28 -3.18 -7.55
N ARG A 167 -4.51 -2.46 -8.41
CA ARG A 167 -4.24 -2.93 -9.78
C ARG A 167 -3.39 -4.20 -9.82
N GLY A 168 -2.58 -4.47 -8.78
CA GLY A 168 -1.83 -5.71 -8.63
C GLY A 168 -2.71 -6.96 -8.46
N ASN A 169 -3.91 -6.79 -7.89
CA ASN A 169 -4.92 -7.86 -7.80
C ASN A 169 -5.67 -8.10 -9.12
N VAL A 170 -5.36 -7.34 -10.17
CA VAL A 170 -5.85 -7.58 -11.54
C VAL A 170 -4.76 -8.24 -12.41
N ALA A 171 -3.53 -8.43 -11.90
CA ALA A 171 -2.38 -8.85 -12.70
C ALA A 171 -1.73 -10.19 -12.29
N VAL A 172 -2.24 -10.91 -11.28
CA VAL A 172 -1.83 -12.30 -10.97
C VAL A 172 -3.05 -13.14 -10.60
N ALA A 173 -4.01 -13.19 -11.52
CA ALA A 173 -4.94 -14.30 -11.65
C ALA A 173 -4.81 -14.90 -13.06
N GLU A 174 -3.58 -15.03 -13.54
CA GLU A 174 -3.17 -16.05 -14.50
C GLU A 174 -1.89 -16.61 -13.88
N ILE A 175 -1.75 -17.88 -13.50
CA ILE A 175 -1.89 -19.09 -14.30
C ILE A 175 -2.09 -20.26 -13.32
N THR A 176 -3.30 -20.82 -13.23
CA THR A 176 -3.58 -22.27 -13.27
C THR A 176 -5.06 -22.53 -13.01
N THR A 177 -5.85 -22.31 -14.06
CA THR A 177 -6.90 -23.21 -14.62
C THR A 177 -8.00 -22.37 -15.27
N ALA A 178 -8.13 -22.56 -16.59
CA ALA A 178 -9.15 -22.00 -17.47
C ALA A 178 -9.17 -20.47 -17.65
N LYS A 179 -8.42 -20.02 -18.67
CA LYS A 179 -8.89 -18.96 -19.56
C LYS A 179 -10.37 -19.18 -19.86
N THR A 180 -11.23 -18.33 -19.32
CA THR A 180 -12.36 -17.84 -20.10
C THR A 180 -12.10 -16.35 -20.25
N THR A 181 -11.34 -16.00 -21.29
CA THR A 181 -11.66 -14.77 -22.04
C THR A 181 -13.12 -14.88 -22.41
N LEU A 182 -14.03 -14.38 -21.56
CA LEU A 182 -15.30 -13.88 -22.05
C LEU A 182 -14.96 -12.61 -22.81
N ASN A 183 -14.44 -12.79 -24.01
CA ASN A 183 -14.73 -11.87 -25.08
C ASN A 183 -16.25 -11.93 -25.19
N PHE A 184 -16.97 -11.06 -24.47
CA PHE A 184 -18.39 -10.90 -24.71
C PHE A 184 -18.50 -10.55 -26.18
N SER A 185 -18.99 -11.50 -26.97
CA SER A 185 -19.29 -11.25 -28.37
C SER A 185 -20.39 -10.21 -28.43
N ASP A 186 -20.51 -9.53 -29.57
CA ASP A 186 -21.60 -8.58 -29.78
C ASP A 186 -22.96 -9.30 -29.58
N GLU A 187 -23.04 -10.60 -29.87
CA GLU A 187 -24.19 -11.48 -29.60
C GLU A 187 -24.47 -11.71 -28.11
N ASP A 188 -23.44 -11.89 -27.28
CA ASP A 188 -23.62 -12.05 -25.83
C ASP A 188 -24.17 -10.77 -25.20
N ILE A 189 -23.69 -9.61 -25.65
CA ILE A 189 -24.17 -8.31 -25.20
C ILE A 189 -25.64 -8.12 -25.60
N LEU A 190 -26.01 -8.54 -26.82
CA LEU A 190 -27.40 -8.51 -27.28
C LEU A 190 -28.32 -9.39 -26.40
N GLN A 191 -27.90 -10.61 -26.06
CA GLN A 191 -28.68 -11.49 -25.19
C GLN A 191 -28.88 -10.89 -23.79
N ILE A 192 -27.83 -10.24 -23.26
CA ILE A 192 -27.90 -9.58 -21.95
C ILE A 192 -28.86 -8.39 -21.99
N ILE A 193 -28.86 -7.62 -23.09
CA ILE A 193 -29.82 -6.52 -23.30
C ILE A 193 -31.26 -7.07 -23.32
N GLN A 194 -31.53 -8.13 -24.10
CA GLN A 194 -32.86 -8.74 -24.18
C GLN A 194 -33.32 -9.32 -22.83
N GLN A 195 -32.41 -9.96 -22.10
CA GLN A 195 -32.70 -10.49 -20.77
C GLN A 195 -33.03 -9.36 -19.79
N LEU A 196 -32.26 -8.28 -19.80
CA LEU A 196 -32.50 -7.10 -18.95
C LEU A 196 -33.82 -6.41 -19.29
N ASP A 197 -34.16 -6.30 -20.56
CA ASP A 197 -35.44 -5.71 -20.97
C ASP A 197 -36.64 -6.52 -20.46
N LYS A 198 -36.53 -7.86 -20.50
CA LYS A 198 -37.54 -8.78 -19.97
C LYS A 198 -37.60 -8.78 -18.43
N GLU A 199 -36.45 -8.71 -17.76
CA GLU A 199 -36.34 -8.67 -16.28
C GLU A 199 -36.92 -7.37 -15.70
N LEU A 200 -36.62 -6.24 -16.34
CA LEU A 200 -37.04 -4.91 -15.88
C LEU A 200 -38.38 -4.47 -16.46
N GLY A 201 -38.92 -5.22 -17.43
CA GLY A 201 -40.19 -4.91 -18.09
C GLY A 201 -40.16 -3.58 -18.83
N THR A 202 -38.99 -3.18 -19.35
CA THR A 202 -38.77 -1.86 -19.98
C THR A 202 -39.37 -1.73 -21.38
N ARG A 203 -40.06 -2.78 -21.87
CA ARG A 203 -40.82 -2.79 -23.13
C ARG A 203 -40.00 -2.26 -24.30
N ASN A 204 -38.80 -2.80 -24.46
CA ASN A 204 -37.86 -2.46 -25.51
C ASN A 204 -37.30 -1.03 -25.43
N TYR A 205 -37.19 -0.48 -24.22
CA TYR A 205 -36.66 0.86 -23.98
C TYR A 205 -35.71 0.85 -22.77
N LEU A 206 -34.62 0.08 -22.89
CA LEU A 206 -33.72 -0.22 -21.79
C LEU A 206 -32.72 0.92 -21.54
N PRO A 207 -32.65 1.52 -20.33
CA PRO A 207 -31.62 2.49 -20.01
C PRO A 207 -30.21 1.88 -19.95
N ILE A 208 -29.23 2.52 -20.59
CA ILE A 208 -27.83 2.05 -20.71
C ILE A 208 -27.16 1.85 -19.34
N PHE A 209 -27.58 2.57 -18.31
CA PHE A 209 -26.96 2.46 -16.98
C PHE A 209 -27.19 1.09 -16.32
N HIS A 210 -28.30 0.40 -16.60
CA HIS A 210 -28.54 -0.95 -16.11
C HIS A 210 -27.59 -1.96 -16.76
N LEU A 211 -27.35 -1.81 -18.05
CA LEU A 211 -26.37 -2.62 -18.78
C LEU A 211 -24.95 -2.39 -18.24
N ARG A 212 -24.58 -1.14 -17.99
CA ARG A 212 -23.30 -0.79 -17.36
C ARG A 212 -23.16 -1.39 -15.96
N GLN A 213 -24.18 -1.32 -15.11
CA GLN A 213 -24.14 -1.89 -13.76
C GLN A 213 -23.94 -3.41 -13.77
N LYS A 214 -24.53 -4.12 -14.74
CA LYS A 214 -24.40 -5.58 -14.86
C LYS A 214 -23.07 -6.02 -15.49
N LEU A 215 -22.51 -5.20 -16.37
CA LEU A 215 -21.28 -5.51 -17.13
C LEU A 215 -20.01 -4.84 -16.57
N GLN A 216 -20.10 -3.95 -15.57
CA GLN A 216 -18.93 -3.36 -14.91
C GLN A 216 -18.75 -3.83 -13.47
N PRO A 217 -17.61 -4.45 -13.12
CA PRO A 217 -16.59 -5.08 -13.99
C PRO A 217 -17.04 -6.50 -14.44
N PRO A 218 -16.87 -6.89 -15.73
CA PRO A 218 -15.56 -6.91 -16.41
C PRO A 218 -15.34 -6.02 -17.66
N LEU A 219 -16.35 -5.38 -18.26
CA LEU A 219 -16.20 -4.60 -19.52
C LEU A 219 -15.97 -3.10 -19.24
N SER A 220 -14.97 -2.47 -19.88
CA SER A 220 -14.76 -1.02 -19.69
C SER A 220 -15.86 -0.18 -20.34
N ARG A 221 -15.95 1.10 -19.95
CA ARG A 221 -16.97 2.03 -20.47
C ARG A 221 -16.83 2.18 -21.99
N ASP A 222 -15.60 2.32 -22.45
CA ASP A 222 -15.31 2.54 -23.86
C ASP A 222 -15.52 1.26 -24.70
N GLU A 223 -15.23 0.08 -24.14
CA GLU A 223 -15.47 -1.21 -24.80
C GLU A 223 -16.97 -1.49 -24.98
N LEU A 224 -17.79 -1.20 -23.96
CA LEU A 224 -19.23 -1.32 -24.06
C LEU A 224 -19.82 -0.36 -25.09
N ASP A 225 -19.37 0.90 -25.07
CA ASP A 225 -19.85 1.91 -26.01
C ASP A 225 -19.50 1.52 -27.45
N GLN A 226 -18.29 1.00 -27.70
CA GLN A 226 -17.91 0.48 -29.01
C GLN A 226 -18.73 -0.74 -29.44
N ALA A 227 -19.06 -1.66 -28.53
CA ALA A 227 -19.91 -2.80 -28.83
C ALA A 227 -21.34 -2.37 -29.20
N LEU A 228 -21.92 -1.42 -28.46
CA LEU A 228 -23.22 -0.84 -28.78
C LEU A 228 -23.21 -0.14 -30.16
N TYR A 229 -22.13 0.59 -30.50
CA TYR A 229 -22.00 1.16 -31.84
C TYR A 229 -21.87 0.10 -32.95
N ARG A 230 -21.24 -1.05 -32.69
CA ARG A 230 -21.18 -2.17 -33.66
C ARG A 230 -22.54 -2.84 -33.84
N LEU A 231 -23.27 -3.05 -32.74
CA LEU A 231 -24.63 -3.58 -32.76
C LEU A 231 -25.61 -2.64 -33.49
N GLN A 232 -25.46 -1.33 -33.29
CA GLN A 232 -26.24 -0.33 -34.02
C GLN A 232 -25.91 -0.34 -35.53
N LYS A 233 -24.62 -0.46 -35.89
CA LYS A 233 -24.21 -0.57 -37.30
C LYS A 233 -24.70 -1.84 -38.00
N THR A 234 -24.91 -2.91 -37.23
CA THR A 234 -25.46 -4.18 -37.73
C THR A 234 -26.98 -4.24 -37.62
N ASP A 235 -27.63 -3.11 -37.32
CA ASP A 235 -29.08 -2.93 -37.25
C ASP A 235 -29.78 -3.83 -36.21
N LYS A 236 -29.02 -4.28 -35.20
CA LYS A 236 -29.54 -5.14 -34.11
C LYS A 236 -30.14 -4.33 -32.96
N ILE A 237 -29.70 -3.08 -32.79
CA ILE A 237 -30.19 -2.16 -31.77
C ILE A 237 -30.28 -0.73 -32.32
N GLU A 238 -31.15 0.07 -31.74
CA GLU A 238 -31.19 1.52 -31.89
C GLU A 238 -30.86 2.21 -30.56
N LEU A 239 -30.12 3.31 -30.65
CA LEU A 239 -29.79 4.14 -29.49
C LEU A 239 -30.61 5.42 -29.55
N SER A 240 -31.41 5.65 -28.51
CA SER A 240 -32.28 6.83 -28.39
C SER A 240 -31.74 7.81 -27.35
N SER A 241 -31.86 9.11 -27.63
CA SER A 241 -31.42 10.18 -26.74
C SER A 241 -32.48 10.50 -25.68
N LEU A 242 -32.01 10.94 -24.51
CA LEU A 242 -32.90 11.37 -23.44
C LEU A 242 -33.51 12.75 -23.78
N LEU A 243 -34.82 12.79 -24.02
CA LEU A 243 -35.56 14.01 -24.32
C LEU A 243 -36.00 14.79 -23.07
N ASP A 244 -36.23 14.10 -21.95
CA ASP A 244 -36.60 14.71 -20.67
C ASP A 244 -35.66 14.20 -19.55
N PRO A 245 -34.74 15.04 -19.03
CA PRO A 245 -33.81 14.66 -17.96
C PRO A 245 -34.44 14.69 -16.56
N THR A 246 -35.68 15.17 -16.40
CA THR A 246 -36.32 15.37 -15.09
C THR A 246 -36.37 14.12 -14.18
N PRO A 247 -36.50 12.87 -14.69
CA PRO A 247 -36.47 11.67 -13.85
C PRO A 247 -35.06 11.14 -13.51
N TYR A 248 -33.98 11.69 -14.09
CA TYR A 248 -32.62 11.13 -13.97
C TYR A 248 -31.61 12.21 -13.55
N THR A 249 -31.02 12.07 -12.36
CA THR A 249 -30.12 13.11 -11.82
C THR A 249 -28.66 12.66 -11.78
N ILE A 250 -28.37 11.49 -11.22
CA ILE A 250 -27.00 10.96 -11.11
C ILE A 250 -26.69 10.06 -12.31
N GLU A 251 -27.73 9.41 -12.83
CA GLU A 251 -27.72 8.42 -13.90
C GLU A 251 -27.40 9.05 -15.26
N LEU A 252 -27.59 10.37 -15.43
CA LEU A 252 -27.31 11.10 -16.67
C LEU A 252 -25.87 10.90 -17.17
N ASN A 253 -24.93 10.74 -16.23
CA ASN A 253 -23.51 10.53 -16.51
C ASN A 253 -23.21 9.16 -17.15
N ALA A 254 -24.18 8.24 -17.15
CA ALA A 254 -24.07 6.92 -17.77
C ALA A 254 -24.44 6.92 -19.26
N GLY A 255 -25.03 8.00 -19.78
CA GLY A 255 -25.30 8.14 -21.20
C GLY A 255 -24.03 8.22 -22.05
N ILE A 256 -24.14 7.90 -23.33
CA ILE A 256 -23.04 8.08 -24.29
C ILE A 256 -23.11 9.51 -24.83
N PRO A 257 -22.07 10.34 -24.65
CA PRO A 257 -22.09 11.74 -25.08
C PRO A 257 -22.13 11.85 -26.61
N GLN A 258 -22.94 12.77 -27.14
CA GLN A 258 -23.03 13.08 -28.56
C GLN A 258 -22.58 14.51 -28.84
N ASN A 259 -22.08 14.74 -30.07
CA ASN A 259 -21.66 16.08 -30.52
C ASN A 259 -22.85 16.99 -30.86
N VAL A 260 -24.03 16.43 -31.14
CA VAL A 260 -25.27 17.15 -31.47
C VAL A 260 -26.44 16.37 -30.84
N GLY A 261 -27.25 17.02 -29.99
CA GLY A 261 -28.37 16.40 -29.27
C GLY A 261 -28.06 15.99 -27.82
N GLY A 262 -29.05 15.42 -27.13
CA GLY A 262 -28.90 14.86 -25.78
C GLY A 262 -28.09 13.55 -25.77
N PRO A 263 -27.55 13.12 -24.63
CA PRO A 263 -26.78 11.87 -24.56
C PRO A 263 -27.65 10.67 -24.94
N LEU A 264 -27.06 9.70 -25.65
CA LEU A 264 -27.72 8.42 -25.90
C LEU A 264 -27.90 7.70 -24.57
N PHE A 265 -29.13 7.31 -24.28
CA PHE A 265 -29.50 6.85 -22.96
C PHE A 265 -30.32 5.56 -22.98
N PHE A 266 -31.07 5.31 -24.05
CA PHE A 266 -31.91 4.13 -24.18
C PHE A 266 -31.44 3.24 -25.32
N ILE A 267 -31.52 1.93 -25.09
CA ILE A 267 -31.28 0.87 -26.06
C ILE A 267 -32.63 0.28 -26.42
N ILE A 268 -32.92 0.26 -27.71
CA ILE A 268 -34.07 -0.41 -28.32
C ILE A 268 -33.49 -1.57 -29.13
N VAL A 269 -33.99 -2.79 -28.93
CA VAL A 269 -33.62 -3.95 -29.74
C VAL A 269 -34.52 -3.99 -30.96
N ASN A 270 -33.94 -4.10 -32.15
CA ASN A 270 -34.73 -4.26 -33.36
C ASN A 270 -35.24 -5.70 -33.43
N ASP A 271 -36.56 -5.88 -33.47
CA ASP A 271 -37.16 -7.19 -33.72
C ASP A 271 -36.92 -7.57 -35.18
N GLN A 272 -36.21 -8.69 -35.41
CA GLN A 272 -36.26 -9.42 -36.68
C GLN A 272 -37.39 -10.43 -36.66
#